data_AF-A0A7X5YIJ4-F1
#
_entry.id   AF-A0A7X5YIJ4-F1
#
_cell.length_a   1.000
_cell.length_b   1.000
_cell.length_c   1.000
_cell.angle_alpha   90.00
_cell.angle_beta   90.00
_cell.angle_gamma   90.00
#
_symmetry.space_group_name_H-M   'P 1'
#
loop_
_entity.id
_entity.type
_entity.pdbx_description
1 polymer ?
#
loop_
_entity_poly.entity_id
_entity_poly.type
_entity_poly.pdbx_seq_one_letter_code
_entity_poly.pdbx_strand_id
1 'polypeptide(L)'
;MAVIEAQAFAAAGTPMGLTAPEAIPVQIRRGETFEQAMRRTGIAPEEASAVAATLSNAMDMSEIRAGLRFETAIAKPRGGRGDPRLIGLTMRTGPASQVTVSRTFDGALRLRALEEKVTHETVVLNGKVEGSLAASAQREGVPSAVRRKAGQLFSHKFDMDRDIRATDEFTYVYGRTVTENGRTIGTDGLLYAELKGVAFYRFQPAGAKEAQYFDATGKNTRSAFMRTPLERGFRVSSTFGFRRHPIAGYRKMHQGIDFAAGTGTPVVAPADGVVVEARRWGGYGNWLRIRHPNGLETGYGHLSRYAGGIRAGQRVRQGQVVAFVGSTGASTGPHLHYEIWQGGRRINPAGVRTTEGTVLAGADLAAFRAEKTRIDRIIAAGGERRPQVQRASLDGALRPAQG
;
A
#
# COMPACT_ATOMS: atom_id res chain seq x y z
N MET A 1 21.65 12.36 6.60
CA MET A 1 22.74 11.35 6.53
C MET A 1 23.42 11.40 5.18
N ALA A 2 23.03 10.68 4.12
CA ALA A 2 23.77 10.68 2.84
C ALA A 2 24.13 12.07 2.24
N VAL A 3 23.20 13.04 2.23
CA VAL A 3 23.47 14.42 1.78
C VAL A 3 24.44 15.15 2.72
N ILE A 4 24.36 14.87 4.02
CA ILE A 4 25.22 15.48 5.06
C ILE A 4 26.64 14.92 4.95
N GLU A 5 26.82 13.63 4.65
CA GLU A 5 28.15 13.04 4.44
C GLU A 5 28.79 13.51 3.13
N ALA A 6 28.02 13.63 2.04
CA ALA A 6 28.52 14.23 0.80
C ALA A 6 28.91 15.70 0.97
N GLN A 7 28.12 16.46 1.74
CA GLN A 7 28.47 17.82 2.16
C GLN A 7 29.70 17.84 3.09
N ALA A 8 29.86 16.84 3.96
CA ALA A 8 31.05 16.68 4.79
C ALA A 8 32.30 16.34 3.97
N PHE A 9 32.18 15.59 2.86
CA PHE A 9 33.27 15.40 1.90
C PHE A 9 33.59 16.68 1.10
N ALA A 10 32.58 17.48 0.77
CA ALA A 10 32.76 18.79 0.16
C ALA A 10 33.38 19.83 1.10
N ALA A 11 33.14 19.68 2.41
CA ALA A 11 33.70 20.52 3.47
C ALA A 11 35.02 19.98 4.06
N ALA A 12 35.35 18.71 3.82
CA ALA A 12 36.61 18.10 4.23
C ALA A 12 37.76 18.82 3.52
N GLY A 13 38.82 19.13 4.27
CA GLY A 13 39.93 19.96 3.81
C GLY A 13 40.43 19.58 2.41
N THR A 14 40.74 20.59 1.61
CA THR A 14 41.16 20.43 0.21
C THR A 14 42.35 19.48 0.11
N PRO A 15 42.21 18.33 -0.59
CA PRO A 15 43.35 17.45 -0.82
C PRO A 15 44.47 18.21 -1.53
N MET A 16 45.73 17.96 -1.16
CA MET A 16 46.87 18.68 -1.72
C MET A 16 46.87 18.61 -3.25
N GLY A 17 47.00 19.78 -3.89
CA GLY A 17 47.02 19.89 -5.36
C GLY A 17 45.65 19.89 -6.05
N LEU A 18 44.55 19.70 -5.33
CA LEU A 18 43.19 19.74 -5.87
C LEU A 18 42.43 21.01 -5.45
N THR A 19 41.32 21.32 -6.13
CA THR A 19 40.37 22.38 -5.76
C THR A 19 39.50 21.93 -4.59
N ALA A 20 38.73 22.86 -4.02
CA ALA A 20 37.66 22.50 -3.10
C ALA A 20 36.72 21.47 -3.77
N PRO A 21 36.32 20.39 -3.09
CA PRO A 21 35.45 19.40 -3.69
C PRO A 21 34.03 19.95 -3.90
N GLU A 22 33.45 19.62 -5.04
CA GLU A 22 32.10 20.00 -5.47
C GLU A 22 31.16 18.80 -5.34
N ALA A 23 30.04 18.97 -4.65
CA ALA A 23 29.02 17.93 -4.51
C ALA A 23 28.16 17.83 -5.77
N ILE A 24 28.10 16.64 -6.37
CA ILE A 24 27.32 16.36 -7.58
C ILE A 24 26.35 15.20 -7.30
N PRO A 25 25.03 15.47 -7.22
CA PRO A 25 24.02 14.43 -7.13
C PRO A 25 23.90 13.69 -8.47
N VAL A 26 23.87 12.36 -8.40
CA VAL A 26 23.77 11.50 -9.59
C VAL A 26 22.55 10.59 -9.47
N GLN A 27 21.81 10.47 -10.57
CA GLN A 27 20.77 9.48 -10.74
C GLN A 27 21.06 8.64 -11.98
N ILE A 28 21.03 7.31 -11.84
CA ILE A 28 21.21 6.36 -12.94
C ILE A 28 20.04 6.50 -13.93
N ARG A 29 20.34 6.73 -15.20
CA ARG A 29 19.36 6.81 -16.29
C ARG A 29 19.01 5.42 -16.83
N ARG A 30 17.92 5.32 -17.59
CA ARG A 30 17.51 4.06 -18.22
C ARG A 30 18.59 3.60 -19.22
N GLY A 31 19.12 2.39 -19.03
CA GLY A 31 20.17 1.81 -19.87
C GLY A 31 21.58 2.31 -19.57
N GLU A 32 21.76 3.18 -18.57
CA GLU A 32 23.06 3.70 -18.15
C GLU A 32 23.70 2.75 -17.11
N THR A 33 24.99 2.43 -17.28
CA THR A 33 25.76 1.72 -16.26
C THR A 33 26.22 2.67 -15.15
N PHE A 34 26.62 2.13 -14.00
CA PHE A 34 27.21 2.94 -12.92
C PHE A 34 28.41 3.77 -13.40
N GLU A 35 29.34 3.16 -14.15
CA GLU A 35 30.52 3.85 -14.68
C GLU A 35 30.14 5.00 -15.64
N GLN A 36 29.14 4.79 -16.51
CA GLN A 36 28.66 5.85 -17.40
C GLN A 36 28.07 7.03 -16.62
N ALA A 37 27.33 6.73 -15.55
CA ALA A 37 26.78 7.76 -14.66
C ALA A 37 27.89 8.50 -13.90
N MET A 38 28.94 7.80 -13.46
CA MET A 38 30.11 8.41 -12.84
C MET A 38 30.85 9.34 -13.81
N ARG A 39 31.07 8.92 -15.05
CA ARG A 39 31.73 9.77 -16.08
C ARG A 39 30.99 11.08 -16.32
N ARG A 40 29.66 11.12 -16.11
CA ARG A 40 28.85 12.34 -16.23
C ARG A 40 29.15 13.38 -15.13
N THR A 41 29.81 13.00 -14.04
CA THR A 41 30.34 13.97 -13.07
C THR A 41 31.62 14.65 -13.58
N GLY A 42 32.18 14.20 -14.71
CA GLY A 42 33.39 14.74 -15.33
C GLY A 42 34.66 13.98 -15.00
N ILE A 43 34.62 12.91 -14.20
CA ILE A 43 35.80 12.09 -13.94
C ILE A 43 36.19 11.21 -15.15
N ALA A 44 37.48 10.86 -15.23
CA ALA A 44 38.02 10.02 -16.29
C ALA A 44 37.45 8.57 -16.27
N PRO A 45 37.45 7.85 -17.40
CA PRO A 45 37.01 6.45 -17.47
C PRO A 45 37.74 5.52 -16.50
N GLU A 46 39.04 5.69 -16.32
CA GLU A 46 39.88 4.86 -15.44
C GLU A 46 39.50 5.08 -13.96
N GLU A 47 39.23 6.33 -13.61
CA GLU A 47 38.74 6.70 -12.27
C GLU A 47 37.35 6.11 -12.03
N ALA A 48 36.43 6.21 -13.01
CA ALA A 48 35.09 5.63 -12.90
C ALA A 48 35.15 4.11 -12.72
N SER A 49 36.03 3.42 -13.44
CA SER A 49 36.23 1.97 -13.32
C SER A 49 36.85 1.59 -11.97
N ALA A 50 37.83 2.36 -11.47
CA ALA A 50 38.41 2.14 -10.14
C ALA A 50 37.37 2.30 -9.02
N VAL A 51 36.47 3.28 -9.14
CA VAL A 51 35.36 3.46 -8.19
C VAL A 51 34.37 2.30 -8.28
N ALA A 52 34.01 1.85 -9.49
CA ALA A 52 33.14 0.70 -9.70
C ALA A 52 33.73 -0.59 -9.11
N ALA A 53 35.02 -0.85 -9.34
CA ALA A 53 35.75 -1.99 -8.77
C ALA A 53 35.89 -1.90 -7.25
N THR A 54 36.01 -0.69 -6.69
CA THR A 54 36.00 -0.50 -5.23
C THR A 54 34.63 -0.82 -4.67
N LEU A 55 33.57 -0.29 -5.28
CA LEU A 55 32.19 -0.42 -4.83
C LEU A 55 31.67 -1.86 -4.92
N SER A 56 32.09 -2.63 -5.94
CA SER A 56 31.71 -4.03 -6.12
C SER A 56 32.14 -4.95 -4.98
N ASN A 57 33.07 -4.53 -4.11
CA ASN A 57 33.44 -5.28 -2.91
C ASN A 57 32.38 -5.23 -1.79
N ALA A 58 31.42 -4.30 -1.85
CA ALA A 58 30.35 -4.18 -0.83
C ALA A 58 28.95 -4.44 -1.36
N MET A 59 28.73 -4.47 -2.68
CA MET A 59 27.40 -4.72 -3.24
C MET A 59 27.47 -5.29 -4.66
N ASP A 60 26.40 -5.97 -5.07
CA ASP A 60 26.24 -6.39 -6.45
C ASP A 60 25.93 -5.18 -7.35
N MET A 61 26.81 -4.93 -8.31
CA MET A 61 26.67 -3.84 -9.28
C MET A 61 25.41 -3.98 -10.15
N SER A 62 24.84 -5.19 -10.26
CA SER A 62 23.57 -5.44 -10.97
C SER A 62 22.33 -4.85 -10.27
N GLU A 63 22.46 -4.53 -8.98
CA GLU A 63 21.42 -3.85 -8.19
C GLU A 63 21.39 -2.34 -8.47
N ILE A 64 22.44 -1.79 -9.07
CA ILE A 64 22.52 -0.39 -9.49
C ILE A 64 21.74 -0.20 -10.78
N ARG A 65 20.43 0.07 -10.63
CA ARG A 65 19.48 0.18 -11.74
C ARG A 65 19.02 1.61 -11.96
N ALA A 66 18.40 1.82 -13.12
CA ALA A 66 17.76 3.07 -13.47
C ALA A 66 16.86 3.60 -12.34
N GLY A 67 17.04 4.87 -11.99
CA GLY A 67 16.32 5.52 -10.90
C GLY A 67 17.09 5.56 -9.59
N LEU A 68 18.11 4.72 -9.38
CA LEU A 68 18.96 4.77 -8.19
C LEU A 68 19.71 6.10 -8.13
N ARG A 69 19.84 6.65 -6.91
CA ARG A 69 20.48 7.94 -6.64
C ARG A 69 21.63 7.78 -5.66
N PHE A 70 22.70 8.53 -5.92
CA PHE A 70 23.85 8.63 -5.03
C PHE A 70 24.46 10.03 -5.13
N GLU A 71 25.20 10.41 -4.09
CA GLU A 71 25.88 11.68 -4.02
C GLU A 71 27.38 11.45 -4.26
N THR A 72 28.00 12.32 -5.04
CA THR A 72 29.45 12.34 -5.23
C THR A 72 30.04 13.67 -4.82
N ALA A 73 31.31 13.69 -4.48
CA ALA A 73 32.12 14.89 -4.31
C ALA A 73 33.34 14.74 -5.22
N ILE A 74 33.55 15.68 -6.14
CA ILE A 74 34.68 15.65 -7.07
C ILE A 74 35.57 16.88 -6.90
N ALA A 75 36.87 16.74 -7.15
CA ALA A 75 37.79 17.87 -7.13
C ALA A 75 38.67 17.88 -8.38
N LYS A 76 38.97 19.08 -8.88
CA LYS A 76 39.81 19.28 -10.06
C LYS A 76 41.26 19.56 -9.65
N PRO A 77 42.27 19.22 -10.47
CA PRO A 77 43.63 19.69 -10.23
C PRO A 77 43.72 21.23 -10.22
N ARG A 78 44.41 21.82 -9.24
CA ARG A 78 44.57 23.30 -9.12
C ARG A 78 45.26 23.95 -10.32
N GLY A 79 46.08 23.19 -11.05
CA GLY A 79 46.74 23.64 -12.27
C GLY A 79 45.86 23.60 -13.53
N GLY A 80 44.58 23.20 -13.42
CA GLY A 80 43.62 23.14 -14.53
C GLY A 80 43.91 22.07 -15.59
N ARG A 81 45.06 21.39 -15.51
CA ARG A 81 45.44 20.27 -16.37
C ARG A 81 45.12 18.95 -15.67
N GLY A 82 44.37 18.09 -16.36
CA GLY A 82 43.99 16.76 -15.89
C GLY A 82 42.52 16.68 -15.48
N ASP A 83 42.03 15.44 -15.40
CA ASP A 83 40.63 15.17 -15.13
C ASP A 83 40.26 15.35 -13.65
N PRO A 84 39.01 15.73 -13.34
CA PRO A 84 38.45 15.64 -12.01
C PRO A 84 38.66 14.25 -11.38
N ARG A 85 38.88 14.23 -10.07
CA ARG A 85 39.00 13.03 -9.24
C ARG A 85 37.82 12.93 -8.30
N LEU A 86 37.39 11.70 -8.00
CA LEU A 86 36.43 11.44 -6.93
C LEU A 86 37.12 11.63 -5.57
N ILE A 87 36.50 12.45 -4.72
CA ILE A 87 36.88 12.63 -3.32
C ILE A 87 36.00 11.77 -2.42
N GLY A 88 34.71 11.71 -2.73
CA GLY A 88 33.75 10.92 -1.97
C GLY A 88 32.56 10.50 -2.82
N LEU A 89 31.98 9.36 -2.49
CA LEU A 89 30.70 8.87 -2.97
C LEU A 89 29.95 8.31 -1.79
N THR A 90 28.68 8.66 -1.64
CA THR A 90 27.79 8.07 -0.63
C THR A 90 26.51 7.60 -1.31
N MET A 91 26.14 6.34 -1.06
CA MET A 91 25.00 5.70 -1.69
C MET A 91 24.25 4.86 -0.67
N ARG A 92 22.92 4.97 -0.65
CA ARG A 92 22.08 4.03 0.11
C ARG A 92 21.89 2.76 -0.70
N THR A 93 22.24 1.63 -0.10
CA THR A 93 22.08 0.29 -0.70
C THR A 93 20.82 -0.41 -0.21
N GLY A 94 20.19 0.12 0.85
CA GLY A 94 18.96 -0.43 1.40
C GLY A 94 18.27 0.54 2.36
N PRO A 95 17.22 0.08 3.06
CA PRO A 95 16.47 0.93 3.98
C PRO A 95 17.31 1.41 5.18
N ALA A 96 18.21 0.55 5.69
CA ALA A 96 19.11 0.80 6.83
C ALA A 96 20.60 0.66 6.48
N SER A 97 20.95 0.52 5.21
CA SER A 97 22.33 0.31 4.77
C SER A 97 22.78 1.39 3.80
N GLN A 98 24.04 1.80 3.94
CA GLN A 98 24.70 2.72 3.03
C GLN A 98 26.15 2.31 2.81
N VAL A 99 26.69 2.70 1.67
CA VAL A 99 28.10 2.51 1.32
C VAL A 99 28.69 3.86 0.97
N THR A 100 29.92 4.06 1.43
CA THR A 100 30.69 5.26 1.22
C THR A 100 32.04 4.88 0.63
N VAL A 101 32.37 5.46 -0.51
CA VAL A 101 33.73 5.40 -1.08
C VAL A 101 34.36 6.76 -0.84
N SER A 102 35.56 6.79 -0.27
CA SER A 102 36.28 8.03 0.01
C SER A 102 37.73 7.92 -0.41
N ARG A 103 38.32 9.03 -0.86
CA ARG A 103 39.73 9.09 -1.19
C ARG A 103 40.54 9.48 0.03
N THR A 104 41.56 8.69 0.37
CA THR A 104 42.52 8.99 1.44
C THR A 104 43.59 9.97 0.95
N PHE A 105 44.35 10.53 1.90
CA PHE A 105 45.38 11.53 1.60
C PHE A 105 46.51 11.02 0.69
N ASP A 106 46.82 9.72 0.77
CA ASP A 106 47.75 9.00 -0.11
C ASP A 106 47.17 8.72 -1.51
N GLY A 107 45.93 9.11 -1.76
CA GLY A 107 45.25 8.92 -3.04
C GLY A 107 44.56 7.56 -3.20
N ALA A 108 44.58 6.66 -2.22
CA ALA A 108 43.84 5.40 -2.32
C ALA A 108 42.32 5.60 -2.17
N LEU A 109 41.52 4.72 -2.78
CA LEU A 109 40.08 4.65 -2.54
C LEU A 109 39.80 3.70 -1.36
N ARG A 110 38.96 4.14 -0.43
CA ARG A 110 38.52 3.36 0.74
C ARG A 110 37.02 3.21 0.73
N LEU A 111 36.57 1.97 0.83
CA LEU A 111 35.18 1.59 0.99
C LEU A 111 34.83 1.46 2.47
N ARG A 112 33.68 2.01 2.86
CA ARG A 112 33.06 1.80 4.16
C ARG A 112 31.60 1.44 3.93
N ALA A 113 31.18 0.28 4.41
CA ALA A 113 29.77 -0.07 4.52
C ALA A 113 29.28 0.27 5.92
N LEU A 114 28.12 0.90 6.01
CA LEU A 114 27.44 1.20 7.27
C LEU A 114 26.06 0.55 7.24
N GLU A 115 25.80 -0.29 8.23
CA GLU A 115 24.48 -0.79 8.54
C GLU A 115 23.99 -0.14 9.83
N GLU A 116 22.93 0.67 9.73
CA GLU A 116 22.25 1.22 10.89
C GLU A 116 21.57 0.07 11.65
N LYS A 117 21.71 0.04 12.98
CA LYS A 117 20.94 -0.89 13.80
C LYS A 117 19.45 -0.60 13.63
N VAL A 118 18.67 -1.66 13.50
CA VAL A 118 17.21 -1.56 13.35
C VAL A 118 16.50 -2.09 14.58
N THR A 119 15.42 -1.43 14.98
CA THR A 119 14.56 -1.84 16.08
C THR A 119 13.14 -2.02 15.56
N HIS A 120 12.49 -3.10 15.97
CA HIS A 120 11.06 -3.31 15.73
C HIS A 120 10.28 -2.74 16.90
N GLU A 121 9.37 -1.83 16.60
CA GLU A 121 8.52 -1.17 17.57
C GLU A 121 7.07 -1.48 17.27
N THR A 122 6.31 -1.84 18.31
CA THR A 122 4.86 -1.80 18.24
C THR A 122 4.39 -0.47 18.84
N VAL A 123 3.85 0.38 17.98
CA VAL A 123 3.36 1.71 18.36
C VAL A 123 1.89 1.60 18.72
N VAL A 124 1.51 2.21 19.84
CA VAL A 124 0.12 2.49 20.20
C VAL A 124 -0.10 3.98 20.01
N LEU A 125 -1.04 4.35 19.16
CA LEU A 125 -1.46 5.73 18.96
C LEU A 125 -2.91 5.85 19.43
N ASN A 126 -3.14 6.74 20.40
CA ASN A 126 -4.47 7.20 20.79
C ASN A 126 -4.62 8.63 20.31
N GLY A 127 -5.66 8.92 19.53
CA GLY A 127 -5.85 10.23 18.93
C GLY A 127 -7.32 10.64 18.86
N LYS A 128 -7.54 11.94 18.70
CA LYS A 128 -8.86 12.52 18.40
C LYS A 128 -8.96 12.81 16.91
N VAL A 129 -10.14 12.57 16.33
CA VAL A 129 -10.40 12.96 14.96
C VAL A 129 -10.56 14.47 14.89
N GLU A 130 -9.83 15.10 13.99
CA GLU A 130 -9.88 16.52 13.69
C GLU A 130 -9.92 16.69 12.17
N GLY A 131 -11.08 17.08 11.64
CA GLY A 131 -11.37 17.01 10.21
C GLY A 131 -11.69 15.58 9.81
N SER A 132 -10.76 14.89 9.13
CA SER A 132 -10.93 13.48 8.77
C SER A 132 -10.02 12.57 9.58
N LEU A 133 -10.46 11.32 9.81
CA LEU A 133 -9.67 10.29 10.49
C LEU A 133 -8.31 10.07 9.81
N ALA A 134 -8.30 10.06 8.47
CA ALA A 134 -7.07 9.88 7.69
C ALA A 134 -6.09 11.05 7.84
N ALA A 135 -6.58 12.30 7.92
CA ALA A 135 -5.76 13.49 8.13
C ALA A 135 -5.22 13.56 9.56
N SER A 136 -6.05 13.21 10.55
CA SER A 136 -5.66 13.17 11.97
C SER A 136 -4.52 12.19 12.20
N ALA A 137 -4.68 10.94 11.72
CA ALA A 137 -3.63 9.94 11.79
C ALA A 137 -2.36 10.34 10.99
N GLN A 138 -2.48 11.18 9.95
CA GLN A 138 -1.31 11.67 9.21
C GLN A 138 -0.46 12.60 10.06
N ARG A 139 -1.10 13.52 10.81
CA ARG A 139 -0.41 14.49 11.66
C ARG A 139 0.38 13.79 12.75
N GLU A 140 -0.17 12.69 13.27
CA GLU A 140 0.49 11.80 14.23
C GLU A 140 1.58 10.89 13.61
N GLY A 141 1.93 11.07 12.34
CA GLY A 141 3.00 10.33 11.68
C GLY A 141 2.66 8.87 11.34
N VAL A 142 1.38 8.49 11.34
CA VAL A 142 0.97 7.11 11.01
C VAL A 142 1.29 6.80 9.54
N PRO A 143 2.02 5.70 9.26
CA PRO A 143 2.36 5.29 7.90
C PRO A 143 1.13 5.17 6.99
N SER A 144 1.26 5.57 5.73
CA SER A 144 0.13 5.61 4.79
C SER A 144 -0.54 4.24 4.60
N ALA A 145 0.24 3.15 4.64
CA ALA A 145 -0.29 1.78 4.53
C ALA A 145 -1.21 1.41 5.71
N VAL A 146 -0.83 1.80 6.92
CA VAL A 146 -1.61 1.59 8.15
C VAL A 146 -2.90 2.41 8.07
N ARG A 147 -2.82 3.70 7.72
CA ARG A 147 -4.00 4.57 7.56
C ARG A 147 -5.00 4.04 6.53
N ARG A 148 -4.52 3.62 5.35
CA ARG A 148 -5.38 3.04 4.31
C ARG A 148 -6.08 1.77 4.78
N LYS A 149 -5.36 0.89 5.49
CA LYS A 149 -5.94 -0.35 6.01
C LYS A 149 -6.99 -0.09 7.10
N ALA A 150 -6.72 0.82 8.03
CA ALA A 150 -7.68 1.20 9.06
C ALA A 150 -8.95 1.83 8.45
N GLY A 151 -8.78 2.78 7.52
CA GLY A 151 -9.91 3.36 6.78
C GLY A 151 -10.75 2.31 6.06
N GLN A 152 -10.12 1.34 5.39
CA GLN A 152 -10.83 0.21 4.76
C GLN A 152 -11.68 -0.56 5.78
N LEU A 153 -11.14 -0.85 6.98
CA LEU A 153 -11.85 -1.60 8.01
C LEU A 153 -13.06 -0.85 8.55
N PHE A 154 -12.91 0.45 8.83
CA PHE A 154 -14.01 1.25 9.37
C PHE A 154 -15.09 1.58 8.35
N SER A 155 -14.76 1.69 7.06
CA SER A 155 -15.75 1.88 5.99
C SER A 155 -16.78 0.74 5.91
N HIS A 156 -16.52 -0.42 6.51
CA HIS A 156 -17.51 -1.50 6.61
C HIS A 156 -18.60 -1.24 7.67
N LYS A 157 -18.34 -0.36 8.65
CA LYS A 157 -19.21 -0.11 9.80
C LYS A 157 -19.76 1.32 9.83
N PHE A 158 -19.03 2.26 9.26
CA PHE A 158 -19.34 3.68 9.30
C PHE A 158 -19.23 4.28 7.89
N ASP A 159 -20.12 5.21 7.59
CA ASP A 159 -19.92 6.18 6.50
C ASP A 159 -18.88 7.20 6.97
N MET A 160 -17.69 7.19 6.34
CA MET A 160 -16.53 7.99 6.78
C MET A 160 -16.78 9.50 6.76
N ASP A 161 -17.72 9.98 5.95
CA ASP A 161 -18.03 11.41 5.82
C ASP A 161 -19.18 11.85 6.75
N ARG A 162 -20.08 10.93 7.12
CA ARG A 162 -21.29 11.24 7.89
C ARG A 162 -21.25 10.79 9.34
N ASP A 163 -20.63 9.65 9.61
CA ASP A 163 -20.68 9.00 10.92
C ASP A 163 -19.49 9.37 11.81
N ILE A 164 -18.43 9.95 11.25
CA ILE A 164 -17.22 10.37 11.97
C ILE A 164 -17.29 11.87 12.27
N ARG A 165 -17.16 12.23 13.55
CA ARG A 165 -17.16 13.61 14.04
C ARG A 165 -15.77 14.02 14.53
N ALA A 166 -15.51 15.32 14.55
CA ALA A 166 -14.25 15.91 15.03
C ALA A 166 -14.01 15.79 16.57
N THR A 167 -14.77 14.92 17.23
CA THR A 167 -14.66 14.60 18.65
C THR A 167 -14.47 13.11 18.88
N ASP A 168 -14.58 12.29 17.83
CA ASP A 168 -14.45 10.84 17.96
C ASP A 168 -13.00 10.47 18.25
N GLU A 169 -12.81 9.54 19.18
CA GLU A 169 -11.50 8.99 19.53
C GLU A 169 -11.20 7.74 18.70
N PHE A 170 -9.94 7.58 18.32
CA PHE A 170 -9.44 6.41 17.62
C PHE A 170 -8.13 5.91 18.23
N THR A 171 -7.94 4.60 18.15
CA THR A 171 -6.74 3.92 18.63
C THR A 171 -6.19 3.04 17.54
N TYR A 172 -4.91 3.20 17.17
CA TYR A 172 -4.19 2.31 16.26
C TYR A 172 -3.04 1.63 16.96
N VAL A 173 -2.88 0.33 16.73
CA VAL A 173 -1.66 -0.39 17.05
C VAL A 173 -1.05 -0.93 15.78
N TYR A 174 0.22 -0.64 15.53
CA TYR A 174 0.91 -1.09 14.33
C TYR A 174 2.39 -1.33 14.58
N GLY A 175 2.97 -2.25 13.83
CA GLY A 175 4.40 -2.49 13.85
C GLY A 175 5.14 -1.56 12.89
N ARG A 176 6.29 -1.06 13.33
CA ARG A 176 7.24 -0.31 12.49
C ARG A 176 8.66 -0.78 12.75
N THR A 177 9.46 -0.75 11.70
CA THR A 177 10.91 -0.91 11.80
C THR A 177 11.54 0.46 11.73
N VAL A 178 12.34 0.81 12.71
CA VAL A 178 13.06 2.09 12.78
C VAL A 178 14.55 1.86 12.84
N THR A 179 15.34 2.78 12.26
CA THR A 179 16.78 2.81 12.50
C THR A 179 17.09 3.38 13.88
N GLU A 180 18.33 3.24 14.35
CA GLU A 180 18.82 3.81 15.61
C GLU A 180 18.59 5.34 15.71
N ASN A 181 18.52 6.03 14.57
CA ASN A 181 18.23 7.46 14.47
C ASN A 181 16.71 7.78 14.47
N GLY A 182 15.85 6.79 14.73
CA GLY A 182 14.39 6.94 14.79
C GLY A 182 13.68 7.00 13.43
N ARG A 183 14.42 6.83 12.31
CA ARG A 183 13.83 6.86 10.97
C ARG A 183 13.05 5.58 10.70
N THR A 184 11.77 5.68 10.37
CA THR A 184 10.97 4.51 9.96
C THR A 184 11.39 4.03 8.57
N ILE A 185 11.74 2.75 8.46
CA ILE A 185 12.22 2.10 7.24
C ILE A 185 11.31 0.96 6.77
N GLY A 186 10.37 0.54 7.62
CA GLY A 186 9.44 -0.54 7.32
C GLY A 186 8.20 -0.48 8.23
N THR A 187 7.17 -1.21 7.85
CA THR A 187 5.97 -1.40 8.67
C THR A 187 5.52 -2.85 8.61
N ASP A 188 5.25 -3.42 9.78
CA ASP A 188 4.69 -4.77 9.91
C ASP A 188 3.15 -4.76 9.75
N GLY A 189 2.59 -3.60 9.42
CA GLY A 189 1.17 -3.38 9.19
C GLY A 189 0.39 -3.07 10.47
N LEU A 190 -0.93 -2.87 10.26
CA LEU A 190 -1.90 -2.60 11.32
C LEU A 190 -2.18 -3.87 12.12
N LEU A 191 -1.96 -3.84 13.42
CA LEU A 191 -2.28 -4.94 14.34
C LEU A 191 -3.67 -4.76 14.98
N TYR A 192 -4.04 -3.52 15.27
CA TYR A 192 -5.31 -3.18 15.90
C TYR A 192 -5.81 -1.82 15.40
N ALA A 193 -7.11 -1.69 15.25
CA ALA A 193 -7.74 -0.38 15.09
C ALA A 193 -9.05 -0.32 15.85
N GLU A 194 -9.28 0.78 16.55
CA GLU A 194 -10.54 1.11 17.19
C GLU A 194 -11.01 2.52 16.83
N LEU A 195 -12.31 2.66 16.64
CA LEU A 195 -12.99 3.93 16.45
C LEU A 195 -14.40 3.77 17.03
N LYS A 196 -14.78 4.66 17.96
CA LYS A 196 -16.13 4.67 18.57
C LYS A 196 -16.55 3.32 19.16
N GLY A 197 -15.62 2.64 19.84
CA GLY A 197 -15.84 1.32 20.45
C GLY A 197 -15.95 0.15 19.47
N VAL A 198 -15.84 0.39 18.16
CA VAL A 198 -15.70 -0.68 17.16
C VAL A 198 -14.22 -0.97 16.99
N ALA A 199 -13.83 -2.18 17.38
CA ALA A 199 -12.44 -2.63 17.36
C ALA A 199 -12.22 -3.76 16.36
N PHE A 200 -11.04 -3.77 15.74
CA PHE A 200 -10.57 -4.80 14.83
C PHE A 200 -9.17 -5.27 15.19
N TYR A 201 -8.99 -6.58 15.27
CA TYR A 201 -7.74 -7.26 15.61
C TYR A 201 -7.22 -8.03 14.40
N ARG A 202 -5.93 -7.87 14.09
CA ARG A 202 -5.26 -8.67 13.07
C ARG A 202 -4.97 -10.07 13.61
N PHE A 203 -5.37 -11.10 12.87
CA PHE A 203 -5.08 -12.49 13.20
C PHE A 203 -4.97 -13.33 11.93
N GLN A 204 -4.09 -14.34 11.94
CA GLN A 204 -3.94 -15.27 10.83
C GLN A 204 -4.36 -16.67 11.30
N PRO A 205 -5.56 -17.13 10.88
CA PRO A 205 -5.99 -18.50 11.14
C PRO A 205 -5.02 -19.53 10.56
N ALA A 206 -4.98 -20.72 11.16
CA ALA A 206 -4.17 -21.82 10.64
C ALA A 206 -4.53 -22.14 9.19
N GLY A 207 -3.51 -22.29 8.32
CA GLY A 207 -3.70 -22.56 6.89
C GLY A 207 -4.14 -21.35 6.04
N ALA A 208 -4.43 -20.19 6.64
CA ALA A 208 -4.67 -18.97 5.88
C ALA A 208 -3.35 -18.45 5.27
N LYS A 209 -3.39 -18.07 3.99
CA LYS A 209 -2.22 -17.50 3.29
C LYS A 209 -1.81 -16.13 3.81
N GLU A 210 -2.77 -15.38 4.36
CA GLU A 210 -2.58 -14.02 4.84
C GLU A 210 -3.39 -13.79 6.11
N ALA A 211 -2.89 -12.90 6.97
CA ALA A 211 -3.62 -12.38 8.10
C ALA A 211 -4.90 -11.62 7.66
N GLN A 212 -5.90 -11.69 8.52
CA GLN A 212 -7.22 -11.09 8.35
C GLN A 212 -7.56 -10.25 9.58
N TYR A 213 -8.71 -9.58 9.56
CA TYR A 213 -9.14 -8.74 10.67
C TYR A 213 -10.46 -9.26 11.22
N PHE A 214 -10.56 -9.29 12.53
CA PHE A 214 -11.70 -9.80 13.27
C PHE A 214 -12.14 -8.80 14.32
N ASP A 215 -13.42 -8.73 14.61
CA ASP A 215 -13.89 -7.97 15.78
C ASP A 215 -13.52 -8.66 17.10
N ALA A 216 -13.85 -8.03 18.23
CA ALA A 216 -13.54 -8.54 19.56
C ALA A 216 -14.10 -9.94 19.85
N THR A 217 -15.11 -10.41 19.09
CA THR A 217 -15.72 -11.74 19.24
C THR A 217 -15.06 -12.81 18.36
N GLY A 218 -14.13 -12.42 17.48
CA GLY A 218 -13.52 -13.31 16.50
C GLY A 218 -14.31 -13.39 15.19
N LYS A 219 -15.20 -12.43 14.91
CA LYS A 219 -15.99 -12.38 13.67
C LYS A 219 -15.22 -11.62 12.59
N ASN A 220 -15.09 -12.23 11.42
CA ASN A 220 -14.28 -11.68 10.33
C ASN A 220 -14.90 -10.43 9.68
N THR A 221 -14.08 -9.44 9.33
CA THR A 221 -14.52 -8.22 8.64
C THR A 221 -14.64 -8.36 7.12
N ARG A 222 -13.98 -9.35 6.49
CA ARG A 222 -14.01 -9.57 5.02
C ARG A 222 -15.41 -9.89 4.46
N SER A 223 -16.39 -10.18 5.31
CA SER A 223 -17.74 -10.58 4.89
C SER A 223 -18.77 -9.45 4.86
N ALA A 224 -18.35 -8.18 4.97
CA ALA A 224 -19.26 -7.06 4.76
C ALA A 224 -19.32 -6.72 3.27
N PHE A 225 -20.22 -7.39 2.56
CA PHE A 225 -20.68 -7.01 1.22
C PHE A 225 -21.04 -5.51 1.24
N MET A 226 -20.42 -4.71 0.36
CA MET A 226 -20.65 -3.27 0.31
C MET A 226 -22.13 -3.02 0.02
N ARG A 227 -22.73 -2.09 0.76
CA ARG A 227 -24.15 -1.74 0.60
C ARG A 227 -24.46 -1.10 -0.75
N THR A 228 -23.46 -0.53 -1.43
CA THR A 228 -23.65 0.14 -2.70
C THR A 228 -22.44 -0.08 -3.62
N PRO A 229 -22.64 -0.46 -4.89
CA PRO A 229 -21.55 -0.72 -5.85
C PRO A 229 -21.09 0.52 -6.63
N LEU A 230 -21.40 1.72 -6.13
CA LEU A 230 -20.97 3.01 -6.68
C LEU A 230 -20.30 3.79 -5.55
N GLU A 231 -19.10 4.33 -5.80
CA GLU A 231 -18.33 5.00 -4.75
C GLU A 231 -18.78 6.45 -4.52
N ARG A 232 -19.18 7.18 -5.57
CA ARG A 232 -19.57 8.61 -5.53
C ARG A 232 -20.55 8.96 -6.64
N GLY A 233 -21.20 10.13 -6.51
CA GLY A 233 -21.93 10.76 -7.62
C GLY A 233 -23.24 10.07 -8.00
N PHE A 234 -23.90 9.40 -7.06
CA PHE A 234 -25.16 8.71 -7.30
C PHE A 234 -26.26 9.14 -6.32
N ARG A 235 -27.51 8.94 -6.73
CA ARG A 235 -28.68 9.00 -5.85
C ARG A 235 -29.56 7.78 -6.08
N VAL A 236 -30.22 7.27 -5.05
CA VAL A 236 -31.25 6.24 -5.23
C VAL A 236 -32.42 6.87 -5.97
N SER A 237 -32.70 6.40 -7.19
CA SER A 237 -33.83 6.88 -8.00
C SER A 237 -35.04 5.97 -7.87
N SER A 238 -34.85 4.68 -7.58
CA SER A 238 -35.94 3.75 -7.31
C SER A 238 -35.52 2.61 -6.39
N THR A 239 -36.39 2.25 -5.45
CA THR A 239 -36.20 1.13 -4.53
C THR A 239 -36.82 -0.17 -5.07
N PHE A 240 -36.46 -1.29 -4.45
CA PHE A 240 -37.05 -2.61 -4.73
C PHE A 240 -38.51 -2.66 -4.28
N GLY A 241 -39.40 -3.26 -5.09
CA GLY A 241 -40.81 -3.43 -4.75
C GLY A 241 -41.79 -3.10 -5.89
N PHE A 242 -43.09 -3.25 -5.63
CA PHE A 242 -44.13 -2.94 -6.60
C PHE A 242 -44.23 -1.43 -6.83
N ARG A 243 -44.06 -1.00 -8.09
CA ARG A 243 -44.26 0.39 -8.51
C ARG A 243 -45.04 0.47 -9.80
N ARG A 244 -45.65 1.62 -10.08
CA ARG A 244 -46.27 1.89 -11.38
C ARG A 244 -45.16 2.03 -12.43
N HIS A 245 -45.20 1.22 -13.48
CA HIS A 245 -44.16 1.19 -14.51
C HIS A 245 -44.20 2.51 -15.31
N PRO A 246 -43.10 3.28 -15.37
CA PRO A 246 -43.11 4.62 -15.96
C PRO A 246 -43.43 4.64 -17.46
N ILE A 247 -43.23 3.51 -18.15
CA ILE A 247 -43.49 3.38 -19.60
C ILE A 247 -44.81 2.65 -19.89
N ALA A 248 -45.26 1.75 -19.01
CA ALA A 248 -46.35 0.81 -19.32
C ALA A 248 -47.62 1.00 -18.45
N GLY A 249 -47.60 1.92 -17.48
CA GLY A 249 -48.79 2.35 -16.74
C GLY A 249 -49.34 1.41 -15.66
N TYR A 250 -49.01 0.11 -15.68
CA TYR A 250 -49.45 -0.88 -14.67
C TYR A 250 -48.44 -1.09 -13.53
N ARG A 251 -48.88 -1.70 -12.41
CA ARG A 251 -48.02 -2.07 -11.27
C ARG A 251 -47.07 -3.21 -11.68
N LYS A 252 -45.77 -2.92 -11.73
CA LYS A 252 -44.71 -3.90 -12.03
C LYS A 252 -43.75 -4.02 -10.84
N MET A 253 -43.35 -5.24 -10.54
CA MET A 253 -42.33 -5.52 -9.53
C MET A 253 -40.97 -5.03 -10.01
N HIS A 254 -40.34 -4.13 -9.26
CA HIS A 254 -38.96 -3.74 -9.47
C HIS A 254 -38.04 -4.69 -8.69
N GLN A 255 -37.22 -5.46 -9.41
CA GLN A 255 -36.43 -6.57 -8.86
C GLN A 255 -35.03 -6.16 -8.37
N GLY A 256 -34.77 -4.86 -8.30
CA GLY A 256 -33.49 -4.29 -7.87
C GLY A 256 -33.64 -2.89 -7.26
N ILE A 257 -32.51 -2.20 -7.10
CA ILE A 257 -32.42 -0.79 -6.76
C ILE A 257 -31.83 -0.04 -7.96
N ASP A 258 -32.43 1.08 -8.33
CA ASP A 258 -31.91 1.97 -9.36
C ASP A 258 -31.11 3.09 -8.71
N PHE A 259 -29.86 3.25 -9.15
CA PHE A 259 -29.00 4.36 -8.78
C PHE A 259 -28.81 5.28 -9.98
N ALA A 260 -29.42 6.47 -9.94
CA ALA A 260 -29.15 7.48 -10.96
C ALA A 260 -27.72 8.00 -10.80
N ALA A 261 -26.93 7.87 -11.87
CA ALA A 261 -25.54 8.28 -11.94
C ALA A 261 -25.18 8.56 -13.42
N GLY A 262 -24.22 9.46 -13.65
CA GLY A 262 -23.82 9.82 -15.01
C GLY A 262 -23.23 8.62 -15.78
N THR A 263 -23.44 8.58 -17.10
CA THR A 263 -22.80 7.59 -17.98
C THR A 263 -21.29 7.60 -17.76
N GLY A 264 -20.68 6.43 -17.60
CA GLY A 264 -19.25 6.30 -17.35
C GLY A 264 -18.87 6.30 -15.86
N THR A 265 -19.82 6.47 -14.93
CA THR A 265 -19.54 6.32 -13.49
C THR A 265 -19.01 4.90 -13.21
N PRO A 266 -17.89 4.72 -12.49
CA PRO A 266 -17.35 3.40 -12.19
C PRO A 266 -18.29 2.57 -11.31
N VAL A 267 -18.49 1.31 -11.68
CA VAL A 267 -19.22 0.29 -10.91
C VAL A 267 -18.20 -0.68 -10.32
N VAL A 268 -18.24 -0.89 -9.01
CA VAL A 268 -17.30 -1.75 -8.28
C VAL A 268 -17.96 -3.02 -7.76
N ALA A 269 -17.19 -4.10 -7.62
CA ALA A 269 -17.67 -5.33 -6.99
C ALA A 269 -17.84 -5.11 -5.47
N PRO A 270 -19.01 -5.39 -4.87
CA PRO A 270 -19.28 -5.14 -3.46
C PRO A 270 -18.63 -6.16 -2.53
N ALA A 271 -18.18 -7.29 -3.06
CA ALA A 271 -17.41 -8.31 -2.34
C ALA A 271 -16.53 -9.07 -3.35
N ASP A 272 -15.55 -9.81 -2.84
CA ASP A 272 -14.80 -10.77 -3.65
C ASP A 272 -15.75 -11.74 -4.35
N GLY A 273 -15.41 -12.17 -5.56
CA GLY A 273 -16.29 -13.05 -6.32
C GLY A 273 -15.71 -13.53 -7.64
N VAL A 274 -16.56 -14.25 -8.37
CA VAL A 274 -16.30 -14.74 -9.72
C VAL A 274 -17.40 -14.23 -10.64
N VAL A 275 -17.01 -13.60 -11.75
CA VAL A 275 -17.94 -13.18 -12.79
C VAL A 275 -18.57 -14.44 -13.39
N VAL A 276 -19.88 -14.58 -13.26
CA VAL A 276 -20.63 -15.71 -13.83
C VAL A 276 -21.29 -15.35 -15.16
N GLU A 277 -21.58 -14.07 -15.39
CA GLU A 277 -22.10 -13.57 -16.67
C GLU A 277 -21.54 -12.20 -16.99
N ALA A 278 -21.17 -11.97 -18.25
CA ALA A 278 -20.89 -10.66 -18.82
C ALA A 278 -21.38 -10.69 -20.27
N ARG A 279 -22.62 -10.26 -20.52
CA ARG A 279 -23.29 -10.38 -21.83
C ARG A 279 -24.40 -9.36 -22.00
N ARG A 280 -24.95 -9.23 -23.21
CA ARG A 280 -26.20 -8.49 -23.41
C ARG A 280 -27.39 -9.35 -22.98
N TRP A 281 -28.32 -8.79 -22.21
CA TRP A 281 -29.48 -9.52 -21.70
C TRP A 281 -30.79 -8.71 -21.77
N GLY A 282 -31.40 -8.70 -22.96
CA GLY A 282 -32.72 -8.12 -23.18
C GLY A 282 -32.87 -6.71 -22.59
N GLY A 283 -33.88 -6.53 -21.75
CA GLY A 283 -34.19 -5.25 -21.10
C GLY A 283 -33.10 -4.70 -20.19
N TYR A 284 -32.21 -5.54 -19.65
CA TYR A 284 -31.07 -5.08 -18.84
C TYR A 284 -29.95 -4.47 -19.68
N GLY A 285 -29.98 -4.60 -21.01
CA GLY A 285 -28.89 -4.11 -21.86
C GLY A 285 -27.61 -4.89 -21.59
N ASN A 286 -26.49 -4.20 -21.38
CA ASN A 286 -25.25 -4.85 -20.96
C ASN A 286 -25.38 -5.25 -19.49
N TRP A 287 -25.17 -6.54 -19.24
CA TRP A 287 -25.42 -7.19 -17.98
C TRP A 287 -24.17 -7.89 -17.45
N LEU A 288 -23.88 -7.63 -16.18
CA LEU A 288 -22.85 -8.33 -15.43
C LEU A 288 -23.50 -9.05 -14.25
N ARG A 289 -23.08 -10.29 -13.99
CA ARG A 289 -23.45 -11.02 -12.77
C ARG A 289 -22.22 -11.64 -12.12
N ILE A 290 -22.10 -11.46 -10.80
CA ILE A 290 -20.94 -11.89 -10.01
C ILE A 290 -21.45 -12.78 -8.88
N ARG A 291 -20.89 -13.99 -8.74
CA ARG A 291 -21.15 -14.89 -7.62
C ARG A 291 -20.12 -14.68 -6.52
N HIS A 292 -20.59 -14.59 -5.28
CA HIS A 292 -19.76 -14.36 -4.11
C HIS A 292 -19.60 -15.65 -3.27
N PRO A 293 -18.53 -15.77 -2.47
CA PRO A 293 -18.29 -16.95 -1.63
C PRO A 293 -19.39 -17.27 -0.61
N ASN A 294 -20.17 -16.27 -0.21
CA ASN A 294 -21.28 -16.43 0.73
C ASN A 294 -22.58 -16.95 0.10
N GLY A 295 -22.54 -17.34 -1.19
CA GLY A 295 -23.71 -17.86 -1.91
C GLY A 295 -24.66 -16.78 -2.44
N LEU A 296 -24.38 -15.50 -2.20
CA LEU A 296 -25.08 -14.40 -2.87
C LEU A 296 -24.50 -14.17 -4.27
N GLU A 297 -25.33 -13.65 -5.16
CA GLU A 297 -24.88 -13.11 -6.44
C GLU A 297 -25.35 -11.66 -6.61
N THR A 298 -24.57 -10.86 -7.32
CA THR A 298 -24.90 -9.47 -7.65
C THR A 298 -25.06 -9.29 -9.14
N GLY A 299 -26.11 -8.56 -9.51
CA GLY A 299 -26.44 -8.24 -10.89
C GLY A 299 -26.35 -6.75 -11.18
N TYR A 300 -25.84 -6.38 -12.35
CA TYR A 300 -25.62 -5.00 -12.78
C TYR A 300 -26.16 -4.82 -14.19
N GLY A 301 -27.21 -4.02 -14.32
CA GLY A 301 -27.87 -3.70 -15.59
C GLY A 301 -27.58 -2.30 -16.10
N HIS A 302 -27.97 -2.08 -17.35
CA HIS A 302 -27.88 -0.84 -18.12
C HIS A 302 -26.47 -0.32 -18.33
N LEU A 303 -25.46 -1.18 -18.19
CA LEU A 303 -24.05 -0.78 -18.26
C LEU A 303 -23.70 -0.18 -19.63
N SER A 304 -22.80 0.82 -19.66
CA SER A 304 -22.26 1.32 -20.93
C SER A 304 -21.21 0.37 -21.50
N ARG A 305 -20.28 -0.09 -20.64
CA ARG A 305 -19.22 -1.04 -20.98
C ARG A 305 -18.71 -1.77 -19.73
N TYR A 306 -18.03 -2.89 -19.93
CA TYR A 306 -17.28 -3.59 -18.88
C TYR A 306 -15.88 -2.98 -18.70
N ALA A 307 -15.29 -3.17 -17.52
CA ALA A 307 -13.87 -2.85 -17.32
C ALA A 307 -12.98 -3.85 -18.08
N GLY A 308 -11.72 -3.46 -18.35
CA GLY A 308 -10.77 -4.29 -19.08
C GLY A 308 -10.58 -5.66 -18.42
N GLY A 309 -10.71 -6.73 -19.20
CA GLY A 309 -10.51 -8.12 -18.74
C GLY A 309 -11.70 -8.75 -18.01
N ILE A 310 -12.82 -8.04 -17.84
CA ILE A 310 -14.03 -8.59 -17.21
C ILE A 310 -14.79 -9.48 -18.21
N ARG A 311 -14.86 -10.78 -17.87
CA ARG A 311 -15.57 -11.83 -18.62
C ARG A 311 -15.96 -12.96 -17.68
N ALA A 312 -16.89 -13.83 -18.11
CA ALA A 312 -17.27 -15.01 -17.32
C ALA A 312 -16.03 -15.85 -16.95
N GLY A 313 -15.99 -16.33 -15.70
CA GLY A 313 -14.87 -17.05 -15.10
C GLY A 313 -13.83 -16.15 -14.42
N GLN A 314 -13.85 -14.84 -14.66
CA GLN A 314 -12.86 -13.93 -14.08
C GLN A 314 -13.09 -13.72 -12.57
N ARG A 315 -12.03 -13.83 -11.78
CA ARG A 315 -12.05 -13.45 -10.35
C ARG A 315 -11.98 -11.94 -10.21
N VAL A 316 -12.77 -11.41 -9.29
CA VAL A 316 -12.79 -9.99 -8.94
C VAL A 316 -12.64 -9.82 -7.43
N ARG A 317 -12.02 -8.72 -7.04
CA ARG A 317 -11.86 -8.33 -5.63
C ARG A 317 -12.90 -7.28 -5.25
N GLN A 318 -13.26 -7.24 -3.98
CA GLN A 318 -14.06 -6.15 -3.43
C GLN A 318 -13.44 -4.79 -3.77
N GLY A 319 -14.27 -3.83 -4.19
CA GLY A 319 -13.85 -2.48 -4.61
C GLY A 319 -13.21 -2.43 -6.01
N GLN A 320 -12.98 -3.56 -6.66
CA GLN A 320 -12.47 -3.56 -8.03
C GLN A 320 -13.52 -2.99 -9.00
N VAL A 321 -13.12 -2.05 -9.86
CA VAL A 321 -13.97 -1.57 -10.96
C VAL A 321 -14.21 -2.70 -11.95
N VAL A 322 -15.49 -3.03 -12.15
CA VAL A 322 -15.92 -4.14 -13.01
C VAL A 322 -16.70 -3.67 -14.24
N ALA A 323 -17.32 -2.50 -14.18
CA ALA A 323 -18.08 -1.95 -15.29
C ALA A 323 -18.27 -0.43 -15.12
N PHE A 324 -19.02 0.17 -16.04
CA PHE A 324 -19.36 1.58 -16.01
C PHE A 324 -20.84 1.79 -16.27
N VAL A 325 -21.45 2.72 -15.55
CA VAL A 325 -22.86 3.10 -15.68
C VAL A 325 -23.17 3.53 -17.12
N GLY A 326 -24.37 3.24 -17.59
CA GLY A 326 -24.85 3.64 -18.90
C GLY A 326 -26.37 3.76 -18.93
N SER A 327 -26.94 3.60 -20.14
CA SER A 327 -28.38 3.59 -20.36
C SER A 327 -28.75 2.57 -21.45
N THR A 328 -28.10 1.41 -21.45
CA THR A 328 -28.36 0.36 -22.45
C THR A 328 -29.60 -0.46 -22.08
N GLY A 329 -30.24 -1.08 -23.08
CA GLY A 329 -31.48 -1.85 -22.85
C GLY A 329 -32.69 -0.95 -22.63
N ALA A 330 -33.65 -1.40 -21.83
CA ALA A 330 -34.86 -0.67 -21.51
C ALA A 330 -34.59 0.31 -20.35
N SER A 331 -34.03 1.47 -20.68
CA SER A 331 -33.66 2.52 -19.73
C SER A 331 -34.15 3.89 -20.23
N THR A 332 -34.67 4.72 -19.33
CA THR A 332 -35.13 6.09 -19.65
C THR A 332 -34.03 7.15 -19.51
N GLY A 333 -32.87 6.79 -18.96
CA GLY A 333 -31.73 7.69 -18.77
C GLY A 333 -30.60 7.03 -17.98
N PRO A 334 -29.42 7.66 -17.86
CA PRO A 334 -28.26 7.04 -17.21
C PRO A 334 -28.52 6.64 -15.76
N HIS A 335 -28.44 5.33 -15.49
CA HIS A 335 -28.55 4.76 -14.15
C HIS A 335 -27.95 3.35 -14.09
N LEU A 336 -27.63 2.91 -12.88
CA LEU A 336 -27.30 1.52 -12.59
C LEU A 336 -28.54 0.82 -12.03
N HIS A 337 -28.97 -0.26 -12.67
CA HIS A 337 -29.92 -1.20 -12.06
C HIS A 337 -29.14 -2.30 -11.32
N TYR A 338 -29.34 -2.41 -10.01
CA TYR A 338 -28.58 -3.30 -9.14
C TYR A 338 -29.47 -4.34 -8.48
N GLU A 339 -29.11 -5.61 -8.61
CA GLU A 339 -29.84 -6.75 -8.04
C GLU A 339 -28.98 -7.56 -7.09
N ILE A 340 -29.61 -8.16 -6.07
CA ILE A 340 -29.02 -9.21 -5.24
C ILE A 340 -29.83 -10.48 -5.41
N TRP A 341 -29.14 -11.60 -5.57
CA TRP A 341 -29.71 -12.92 -5.76
C TRP A 341 -29.27 -13.86 -4.64
N GLN A 342 -30.20 -14.69 -4.16
CA GLN A 342 -29.92 -15.77 -3.22
C GLN A 342 -30.66 -17.03 -3.69
N GLY A 343 -29.93 -18.13 -3.91
CA GLY A 343 -30.53 -19.38 -4.40
C GLY A 343 -31.32 -19.22 -5.70
N GLY A 344 -30.88 -18.35 -6.62
CA GLY A 344 -31.55 -18.09 -7.89
C GLY A 344 -32.77 -17.15 -7.83
N ARG A 345 -33.11 -16.61 -6.65
CA ARG A 345 -34.21 -15.64 -6.48
C ARG A 345 -33.67 -14.24 -6.21
N ARG A 346 -34.29 -13.21 -6.81
CA ARG A 346 -33.98 -11.80 -6.50
C ARG A 346 -34.55 -11.44 -5.13
N ILE A 347 -33.77 -10.77 -4.31
CA ILE A 347 -34.16 -10.32 -2.97
C ILE A 347 -33.95 -8.81 -2.85
N ASN A 348 -34.68 -8.17 -1.92
CA ASN A 348 -34.58 -6.72 -1.72
C ASN A 348 -33.18 -6.34 -1.23
N PRO A 349 -32.38 -5.60 -2.03
CA PRO A 349 -31.01 -5.26 -1.63
C PRO A 349 -30.92 -4.43 -0.34
N ALA A 350 -31.95 -3.63 -0.03
CA ALA A 350 -32.00 -2.83 1.20
C ALA A 350 -32.23 -3.67 2.48
N GLY A 351 -32.80 -4.87 2.33
CA GLY A 351 -33.08 -5.79 3.42
C GLY A 351 -32.04 -6.90 3.60
N VAL A 352 -31.05 -6.99 2.69
CA VAL A 352 -30.00 -8.00 2.79
C VAL A 352 -29.06 -7.66 3.93
N ARG A 353 -29.24 -8.36 5.05
CA ARG A 353 -28.21 -8.49 6.07
C ARG A 353 -27.09 -9.29 5.43
N THR A 354 -26.02 -8.60 5.06
CA THR A 354 -24.83 -9.19 4.48
C THR A 354 -24.34 -10.24 5.47
N THR A 355 -24.19 -11.49 5.03
CA THR A 355 -23.86 -12.63 5.90
C THR A 355 -22.75 -12.21 6.84
N GLU A 356 -23.09 -12.27 8.12
CA GLU A 356 -22.19 -12.11 9.23
C GLU A 356 -20.87 -12.82 8.92
N GLY A 357 -19.74 -12.12 9.11
CA GLY A 357 -18.43 -12.73 8.96
C GLY A 357 -18.37 -14.08 9.65
N THR A 358 -17.66 -15.03 9.03
CA THR A 358 -17.35 -16.28 9.71
C THR A 358 -16.71 -15.96 11.05
N VAL A 359 -17.28 -16.51 12.12
CA VAL A 359 -16.74 -16.40 13.47
C VAL A 359 -15.73 -17.52 13.62
N LEU A 360 -14.54 -17.19 14.12
CA LEU A 360 -13.52 -18.19 14.43
C LEU A 360 -14.09 -19.19 15.44
N ALA A 361 -13.69 -20.45 15.28
CA ALA A 361 -14.10 -21.55 16.16
C ALA A 361 -12.91 -22.44 16.52
N GLY A 362 -13.07 -23.27 17.55
CA GLY A 362 -12.07 -24.26 17.96
C GLY A 362 -10.70 -23.65 18.25
N ALA A 363 -9.64 -24.28 17.73
CA ALA A 363 -8.26 -23.87 17.97
C ALA A 363 -7.94 -22.45 17.48
N ASP A 364 -8.50 -22.03 16.33
CA ASP A 364 -8.29 -20.68 15.82
C ASP A 364 -8.93 -19.62 16.74
N LEU A 365 -10.09 -19.90 17.34
CA LEU A 365 -10.70 -18.97 18.29
C LEU A 365 -9.87 -18.86 19.58
N ALA A 366 -9.34 -19.97 20.08
CA ALA A 366 -8.46 -19.98 21.25
C ALA A 366 -7.17 -19.17 20.97
N ALA A 367 -6.52 -19.41 19.82
CA ALA A 367 -5.34 -18.68 19.40
C ALA A 367 -5.63 -17.19 19.17
N PHE A 368 -6.79 -16.86 18.58
CA PHE A 368 -7.25 -15.49 18.43
C PHE A 368 -7.41 -14.78 19.77
N ARG A 369 -8.02 -15.43 20.78
CA ARG A 369 -8.18 -14.85 22.12
C ARG A 369 -6.84 -14.59 22.80
N ALA A 370 -5.85 -15.48 22.61
CA ALA A 370 -4.50 -15.27 23.11
C ALA A 370 -3.83 -14.05 22.44
N GLU A 371 -3.97 -13.93 21.12
CA GLU A 371 -3.42 -12.78 20.38
C GLU A 371 -4.12 -11.47 20.73
N LYS A 372 -5.45 -11.48 20.85
CA LYS A 372 -6.23 -10.35 21.37
C LYS A 372 -5.69 -9.91 22.73
N THR A 373 -5.50 -10.85 23.66
CA THR A 373 -4.98 -10.55 25.01
C THR A 373 -3.56 -9.98 24.96
N ARG A 374 -2.73 -10.39 23.99
CA ARG A 374 -1.41 -9.80 23.78
C ARG A 374 -1.51 -8.35 23.30
N ILE A 375 -2.37 -8.08 22.32
CA ILE A 375 -2.61 -6.73 21.79
C ILE A 375 -3.21 -5.81 22.86
N ASP A 376 -4.18 -6.29 23.63
CA ASP A 376 -4.80 -5.51 24.72
C ASP A 376 -3.76 -5.11 25.79
N ARG A 377 -2.82 -6.01 26.11
CA ARG A 377 -1.69 -5.70 27.00
C ARG A 377 -0.76 -4.63 26.43
N ILE A 378 -0.49 -4.67 25.12
CA ILE A 378 0.31 -3.65 24.44
C ILE A 378 -0.39 -2.29 24.51
N ILE A 379 -1.69 -2.25 24.27
CA ILE A 379 -2.51 -1.03 24.36
C ILE A 379 -2.43 -0.47 25.78
N ALA A 380 -2.63 -1.31 26.80
CA ALA A 380 -2.56 -0.91 28.20
C ALA A 380 -1.16 -0.39 28.61
N ALA A 381 -0.09 -0.94 28.02
CA ALA A 381 1.28 -0.50 28.26
C ALA A 381 1.70 0.75 27.45
N GLY A 382 0.89 1.20 26.49
CA GLY A 382 1.22 2.32 25.61
C GLY A 382 2.24 2.01 24.51
N GLY A 383 2.54 0.72 24.24
CA GLY A 383 3.48 0.28 23.19
C GLY A 383 4.53 -0.73 23.68
N GLU A 384 5.28 -1.29 22.73
CA GLU A 384 6.42 -2.19 23.00
C GLU A 384 7.62 -1.85 22.09
N ARG A 385 8.83 -1.83 22.66
CA ARG A 385 10.10 -1.78 21.92
C ARG A 385 10.86 -3.09 22.08
N ARG A 386 11.20 -3.74 20.97
CA ARG A 386 12.04 -4.95 20.98
C ARG A 386 13.31 -4.70 20.17
N PRO A 387 14.48 -4.54 20.82
CA PRO A 387 15.73 -4.48 20.10
C PRO A 387 16.00 -5.83 19.45
N GLN A 388 16.30 -5.85 18.15
CA GLN A 388 16.83 -7.04 17.50
C GLN A 388 18.33 -6.81 17.28
N VAL A 389 19.16 -7.58 17.97
CA VAL A 389 20.54 -7.77 17.52
C VAL A 389 20.44 -8.75 16.36
N GLN A 390 20.54 -8.28 15.12
CA GLN A 390 20.86 -9.20 14.03
C GLN A 390 22.23 -9.81 14.38
N ARG A 391 22.22 -11.05 14.87
CA ARG A 391 23.38 -11.91 14.68
C ARG A 391 23.40 -12.17 13.18
N ALA A 392 24.25 -11.44 12.47
CA ALA A 392 24.55 -11.72 11.08
C ALA A 392 24.88 -13.22 10.98
N SER A 393 24.05 -13.98 10.28
CA SER A 393 24.53 -15.18 9.62
C SER A 393 25.50 -14.72 8.55
N LEU A 394 26.78 -14.63 8.94
CA LEU A 394 27.94 -14.57 8.05
C LEU A 394 28.10 -15.95 7.37
N ASP A 395 27.08 -16.40 6.64
CA ASP A 395 27.16 -17.53 5.72
C ASP A 395 26.73 -17.02 4.35
N GLY A 396 27.67 -16.31 3.71
CA GLY A 396 27.44 -15.62 2.45
C GLY A 396 28.69 -14.97 1.88
N ALA A 397 29.82 -15.69 1.91
CA ALA A 397 31.00 -15.47 1.07
C ALA A 397 31.68 -14.09 1.13
N LEU A 398 32.36 -13.80 2.25
CA LEU A 398 33.67 -13.15 2.15
C LEU A 398 34.64 -14.20 1.59
N ARG A 399 34.95 -14.10 0.28
CA ARG A 399 36.07 -14.86 -0.28
C ARG A 399 37.36 -14.35 0.38
N PRO A 400 38.18 -15.23 0.99
CA PRO A 400 39.50 -14.80 1.46
C PRO A 400 40.32 -14.36 0.25
N ALA A 401 41.01 -13.22 0.40
CA ALA A 401 42.03 -12.79 -0.53
C ALA A 401 43.08 -13.89 -0.66
N GLN A 402 43.23 -14.46 -1.86
CA GLN A 402 44.43 -15.21 -2.18
C GLN A 402 45.50 -14.20 -2.60
N GLY A 403 46.64 -14.29 -1.92
CA GLY A 403 47.85 -13.55 -2.24
C GLY A 403 48.65 -14.18 -3.37
#